data_AF-A0A1H8Y824-F1
#
_entry.id   AF-A0A1H8Y824-F1
#
_cell.length_a   1.000
_cell.length_b   1.000
_cell.length_c   1.000
_cell.angle_alpha   90.00
_cell.angle_beta   90.00
_cell.angle_gamma   90.00
#
_symmetry.space_group_name_H-M   'P 1'
#
loop_
_entity.id
_entity.type
_entity.pdbx_description
1 polymer ?
#
loop_
_entity_poly.entity_id
_entity_poly.type
_entity_poly.pdbx_seq_one_letter_code
_entity_poly.pdbx_strand_id
1 'polypeptide(L)'
;MHGNELRKAGRLPAAVTRLDHALAISTDPTGQGSALALAARAAGEAGLPDQFEAAINRCRRLLDTGAEHGMLVNPSILREIHARGLLALGQPTQALRVLTTDSAGEPAAPRWQVIERGTTGEILTASRDRDGAQKSLLAAITIAEQRRLPHQLQRAIRATNRGGLAAVAHTAQTTLQRLRDQLAPTA
;
A
#
# COMPACT_ATOMS: atom_id res chain seq x y z
N MET A 1 16.57 -1.52 -6.07
CA MET A 1 16.55 -1.37 -4.59
C MET A 1 16.81 0.07 -4.13
N HIS A 2 17.86 0.77 -4.58
CA HIS A 2 18.19 2.13 -4.08
C HIS A 2 17.03 3.16 -4.17
N GLY A 3 16.25 3.15 -5.26
CA GLY A 3 15.09 4.06 -5.40
C GLY A 3 13.99 3.87 -4.36
N ASN A 4 13.74 2.63 -3.88
CA ASN A 4 12.76 2.39 -2.83
C ASN A 4 13.21 2.94 -1.47
N GLU A 5 14.50 2.89 -1.19
CA GLU A 5 15.06 3.45 0.04
C GLU A 5 15.02 4.98 0.02
N LEU A 6 15.29 5.60 -1.13
CA LEU A 6 15.08 7.04 -1.34
C LEU A 6 13.61 7.44 -1.10
N ARG A 7 12.66 6.65 -1.59
CA ARG A 7 11.22 6.87 -1.36
C ARG A 7 10.88 6.80 0.13
N LYS A 8 11.34 5.76 0.83
CA LYS A 8 11.12 5.63 2.29
C LYS A 8 11.75 6.76 3.10
N ALA A 9 12.83 7.36 2.59
CA ALA A 9 13.49 8.52 3.19
C ALA A 9 12.84 9.87 2.80
N GLY A 10 11.72 9.87 2.09
CA GLY A 10 11.01 11.09 1.66
C GLY A 10 11.68 11.85 0.52
N ARG A 11 12.74 11.31 -0.11
CA ARG A 11 13.41 11.95 -1.26
C ARG A 11 12.73 11.57 -2.57
N LEU A 12 11.46 11.94 -2.71
CA LEU A 12 10.58 11.45 -3.76
C LEU A 12 11.06 11.75 -5.19
N PRO A 13 11.50 12.98 -5.55
CA PRO A 13 12.02 13.23 -6.90
C PRO A 13 13.23 12.36 -7.23
N ALA A 14 14.17 12.22 -6.29
CA ALA A 14 15.34 11.37 -6.48
C ALA A 14 14.98 9.88 -6.58
N ALA A 15 13.96 9.43 -5.86
CA ALA A 15 13.45 8.07 -5.95
C ALA A 15 12.92 7.77 -7.36
N VAL A 16 12.09 8.67 -7.89
CA VAL A 16 11.51 8.59 -9.24
C VAL A 16 12.63 8.53 -10.29
N THR A 17 13.53 9.52 -10.32
CA THR A 17 14.64 9.56 -11.29
C THR A 17 15.48 8.28 -11.23
N ARG A 18 15.74 7.76 -10.03
CA ARG A 18 16.57 6.56 -9.87
C ARG A 18 15.85 5.30 -10.37
N LEU A 19 14.54 5.22 -10.23
CA LEU A 19 13.72 4.11 -10.69
C LEU A 19 13.54 4.16 -12.21
N ASP A 20 13.33 5.34 -12.79
CA ASP A 20 13.28 5.53 -14.24
C ASP A 20 14.60 5.12 -14.90
N HIS A 21 15.72 5.55 -14.32
CA HIS A 21 17.03 5.12 -14.80
C HIS A 21 17.20 3.60 -14.70
N ALA A 22 16.74 2.97 -13.60
CA ALA A 22 16.81 1.52 -13.46
C ALA A 22 15.97 0.80 -14.52
N LEU A 23 14.80 1.34 -14.86
CA LEU A 23 13.94 0.80 -15.91
C LEU A 23 14.55 0.94 -17.31
N ALA A 24 15.26 2.04 -17.58
CA ALA A 24 15.90 2.29 -18.86
C ALA A 24 17.07 1.32 -19.15
N ILE A 25 17.78 0.86 -18.11
CA ILE A 25 18.98 0.03 -18.27
C ILE A 25 18.76 -1.45 -17.95
N SER A 26 17.64 -1.83 -17.33
CA SER A 26 17.41 -3.22 -16.93
C SER A 26 17.09 -4.08 -18.16
N THR A 27 17.81 -5.18 -18.33
CA THR A 27 17.51 -6.22 -19.33
C THR A 27 16.77 -7.42 -18.74
N ASP A 28 16.68 -7.50 -17.41
CA ASP A 28 15.97 -8.55 -16.68
C ASP A 28 14.46 -8.24 -16.57
N PRO A 29 13.57 -9.07 -17.13
CA PRO A 29 12.12 -8.89 -17.04
C PRO A 29 11.58 -8.86 -15.59
N THR A 30 12.14 -9.68 -14.70
CA THR A 30 11.72 -9.73 -13.29
C THR A 30 12.11 -8.46 -12.54
N GLY A 31 13.34 -8.00 -12.77
CA GLY A 31 13.85 -6.72 -12.28
C GLY A 31 13.05 -5.52 -12.81
N GLN A 32 12.66 -5.55 -14.09
CA GLN A 32 11.82 -4.52 -14.70
C GLN A 32 10.43 -4.46 -14.04
N GLY A 33 9.77 -5.61 -13.85
CA GLY A 33 8.47 -5.66 -13.17
C GLY A 33 8.53 -5.07 -11.77
N SER A 34 9.51 -5.48 -10.98
CA SER A 34 9.73 -4.94 -9.63
C SER A 34 10.04 -3.44 -9.63
N ALA A 35 10.85 -2.96 -10.57
CA ALA A 35 11.16 -1.55 -10.71
C ALA A 35 9.94 -0.72 -11.13
N LEU A 36 9.06 -1.24 -11.99
CA LEU A 36 7.81 -0.57 -12.38
C LEU A 36 6.86 -0.41 -11.20
N ALA A 37 6.65 -1.47 -10.42
CA ALA A 37 5.80 -1.41 -9.23
C ALA A 37 6.33 -0.38 -8.21
N LEU A 38 7.65 -0.29 -8.06
CA LEU A 38 8.28 0.72 -7.20
C LEU A 38 8.18 2.13 -7.78
N ALA A 39 8.30 2.30 -9.11
CA ALA A 39 8.14 3.57 -9.80
C ALA A 39 6.73 4.11 -9.62
N ALA A 40 5.69 3.28 -9.80
CA ALA A 40 4.31 3.66 -9.53
C ALA A 40 4.11 4.17 -8.09
N ARG A 41 4.66 3.47 -7.09
CA ARG A 41 4.59 3.93 -5.69
C ARG A 41 5.26 5.29 -5.49
N ALA A 42 6.46 5.47 -6.05
CA ALA A 42 7.20 6.71 -5.92
C ALA A 42 6.49 7.88 -6.62
N ALA A 43 5.99 7.67 -7.85
CA ALA A 43 5.28 8.69 -8.62
C ALA A 43 3.96 9.11 -7.96
N GLY A 44 3.18 8.15 -7.44
CA GLY A 44 1.95 8.44 -6.70
C GLY A 44 2.23 9.25 -5.43
N GLU A 45 3.24 8.86 -4.64
CA GLU A 45 3.66 9.62 -3.45
C GLU A 45 4.22 11.01 -3.81
N ALA A 46 4.86 11.16 -4.98
CA ALA A 46 5.46 12.40 -5.46
C ALA A 46 4.46 13.39 -6.09
N GLY A 47 3.19 13.00 -6.28
CA GLY A 47 2.21 13.85 -6.94
C GLY A 47 2.39 13.96 -8.46
N LEU A 48 2.93 12.90 -9.10
CA LEU A 48 3.21 12.87 -10.54
C LEU A 48 2.19 11.97 -11.27
N PRO A 49 1.00 12.49 -11.65
CA PRO A 49 -0.11 11.68 -12.15
C PRO A 49 0.23 10.94 -13.44
N ASP A 50 0.86 11.61 -14.42
CA ASP A 50 1.17 11.00 -15.72
C ASP A 50 2.18 9.84 -15.59
N GLN A 51 3.20 10.02 -14.76
CA GLN A 51 4.21 8.99 -14.50
C GLN A 51 3.62 7.83 -13.71
N PHE A 52 2.74 8.13 -12.75
CA PHE A 52 2.01 7.13 -12.00
C PHE A 52 1.13 6.26 -12.91
N GLU A 53 0.30 6.88 -13.75
CA GLU A 53 -0.58 6.18 -14.68
C GLU A 53 0.22 5.36 -15.72
N ALA A 54 1.28 5.94 -16.28
CA ALA A 54 2.17 5.23 -17.20
C ALA A 54 2.79 3.98 -16.55
N ALA A 55 3.24 4.07 -15.30
CA ALA A 55 3.79 2.94 -14.57
C ALA A 55 2.73 1.86 -14.27
N ILE A 56 1.53 2.26 -13.83
CA ILE A 56 0.41 1.33 -13.60
C ILE A 56 0.04 0.59 -14.88
N ASN A 57 -0.09 1.30 -16.00
CA ASN A 57 -0.45 0.69 -17.28
C ASN A 57 0.64 -0.26 -17.81
N ARG A 58 1.92 0.05 -17.56
CA ARG A 58 3.02 -0.88 -17.86
C ARG A 58 2.97 -2.14 -16.98
N CYS A 59 2.68 -2.00 -15.68
CA CYS A 59 2.48 -3.17 -14.81
C CYS A 59 1.30 -4.04 -15.25
N ARG A 60 0.18 -3.45 -15.67
CA ARG A 60 -0.98 -4.19 -16.20
C ARG A 60 -0.62 -4.99 -17.44
N ARG A 61 0.02 -4.35 -18.42
CA ARG A 61 0.49 -5.03 -19.64
C ARG A 61 1.43 -6.18 -19.35
N LEU A 62 2.29 -6.05 -18.33
CA LEU A 62 3.11 -7.18 -17.89
C LEU A 62 2.23 -8.32 -17.38
N LEU A 63 1.31 -8.07 -16.45
CA LEU A 63 0.39 -9.11 -15.95
C LEU A 63 -0.36 -9.82 -17.08
N ASP A 64 -0.81 -9.07 -18.09
CA ASP A 64 -1.54 -9.61 -19.24
C ASP A 64 -0.67 -10.52 -20.14
N THR A 65 0.66 -10.37 -20.14
CA THR A 65 1.55 -11.23 -20.94
C THR A 65 1.82 -12.58 -20.29
N GLY A 66 1.46 -12.77 -19.02
CA GLY A 66 1.68 -14.03 -18.29
C GLY A 66 3.15 -14.43 -18.07
N ALA A 67 4.11 -13.54 -18.37
CA ALA A 67 5.53 -13.79 -18.14
C ALA A 67 5.91 -13.77 -16.64
N GLU A 68 7.16 -14.09 -16.29
CA GLU A 68 7.62 -13.89 -14.92
C GLU A 68 7.93 -12.40 -14.67
N HIS A 69 7.25 -11.78 -13.69
CA HIS A 69 7.36 -10.34 -13.43
C HIS A 69 7.82 -10.00 -11.99
N GLY A 70 8.23 -11.02 -11.23
CA GLY A 70 8.63 -10.91 -9.83
C GLY A 70 7.48 -10.75 -8.84
N MET A 71 7.76 -11.02 -7.56
CA MET A 71 6.74 -11.03 -6.50
C MET A 71 5.97 -9.72 -6.30
N LEU A 72 6.52 -8.58 -6.75
CA LEU A 72 5.90 -7.26 -6.61
C LEU A 72 4.88 -6.95 -7.71
N VAL A 73 4.83 -7.77 -8.77
CA VAL A 73 3.87 -7.63 -9.87
C VAL A 73 2.93 -8.83 -9.80
N ASN A 74 1.86 -8.66 -9.03
CA ASN A 74 0.69 -9.53 -9.06
C ASN A 74 -0.56 -8.66 -8.94
N PRO A 75 -1.75 -9.17 -9.32
CA PRO A 75 -2.98 -8.36 -9.36
C PRO A 75 -3.31 -7.68 -8.03
N SER A 76 -3.14 -8.39 -6.90
CA SER A 76 -3.47 -7.85 -5.58
C SER A 76 -2.56 -6.68 -5.18
N ILE A 77 -1.25 -6.81 -5.41
CA ILE A 77 -0.29 -5.74 -5.13
C ILE A 77 -0.51 -4.55 -6.07
N LEU A 78 -0.74 -4.79 -7.36
CA LEU A 78 -0.95 -3.71 -8.31
C LEU A 78 -2.22 -2.92 -8.01
N ARG A 79 -3.32 -3.60 -7.67
CA ARG A 79 -4.57 -2.97 -7.24
C ARG A 79 -4.37 -2.08 -6.01
N GLU A 80 -3.60 -2.58 -5.04
CA GLU A 80 -3.23 -1.84 -3.83
C GLU A 80 -2.40 -0.59 -4.18
N ILE A 81 -1.31 -0.73 -4.94
CA ILE A 81 -0.47 0.39 -5.38
C ILE A 81 -1.29 1.43 -6.14
N HIS A 82 -2.19 0.98 -7.02
CA HIS A 82 -3.05 1.84 -7.81
C HIS A 82 -4.01 2.64 -6.91
N ALA A 83 -4.73 1.97 -6.01
CA ALA A 83 -5.65 2.64 -5.08
C ALA A 83 -4.92 3.62 -4.16
N ARG A 84 -3.75 3.24 -3.60
CA ARG A 84 -2.97 4.14 -2.75
C ARG A 84 -2.41 5.34 -3.51
N GLY A 85 -1.93 5.15 -4.73
CA GLY A 85 -1.42 6.25 -5.55
C GLY A 85 -2.52 7.25 -5.92
N LEU A 86 -3.71 6.78 -6.30
CA LEU A 86 -4.88 7.64 -6.52
C LEU A 86 -5.28 8.42 -5.26
N LEU A 87 -5.23 7.78 -4.09
CA LEU A 87 -5.46 8.48 -2.82
C LEU A 87 -4.41 9.60 -2.59
N ALA A 88 -3.13 9.31 -2.83
CA ALA A 88 -2.06 10.29 -2.68
C ALA A 88 -2.19 11.47 -3.67
N LEU A 89 -2.75 11.22 -4.85
CA LEU A 89 -3.10 12.23 -5.86
C LEU A 89 -4.41 12.98 -5.57
N GLY A 90 -5.05 12.75 -4.41
CA GLY A 90 -6.28 13.44 -4.03
C GLY A 90 -7.53 12.93 -4.75
N GLN A 91 -7.52 11.69 -5.24
CA GLN A 91 -8.61 11.09 -6.01
C GLN A 91 -9.28 9.91 -5.27
N PRO A 92 -9.86 10.12 -4.07
CA PRO A 92 -10.36 9.04 -3.22
C PRO A 92 -11.52 8.24 -3.85
N THR A 93 -12.39 8.90 -4.62
CA THR A 93 -13.49 8.21 -5.33
C THR A 93 -12.96 7.24 -6.39
N GLN A 94 -11.90 7.62 -7.11
CA GLN A 94 -11.26 6.73 -8.09
C GLN A 94 -10.56 5.57 -7.39
N ALA A 95 -9.85 5.87 -6.30
CA ALA A 95 -9.18 4.88 -5.46
C ALA A 95 -10.17 3.82 -4.93
N LEU A 96 -11.36 4.24 -4.49
CA LEU A 96 -12.40 3.33 -4.03
C LEU A 96 -12.90 2.43 -5.15
N ARG A 97 -13.15 2.98 -6.35
CA ARG A 97 -13.57 2.18 -7.51
C ARG A 97 -12.58 1.08 -7.86
N VAL A 98 -11.28 1.38 -7.82
CA VAL A 98 -10.22 0.38 -8.04
C VAL A 98 -10.33 -0.78 -7.05
N LEU A 99 -10.64 -0.51 -5.78
CA LEU A 99 -10.80 -1.57 -4.78
C LEU A 99 -12.10 -2.37 -4.91
N THR A 100 -13.17 -1.78 -5.44
CA THR A 100 -14.48 -2.43 -5.55
C THR A 100 -14.69 -3.17 -6.86
N THR A 101 -14.05 -2.74 -7.95
CA THR A 101 -14.33 -3.23 -9.31
C THR A 101 -13.29 -4.26 -9.76
N ASP A 102 -12.02 -4.08 -9.37
CA ASP A 102 -10.99 -5.09 -9.67
C ASP A 102 -11.06 -6.21 -8.63
N SER A 103 -11.72 -7.32 -8.97
CA SER A 103 -11.53 -8.61 -8.28
C SER A 103 -10.15 -9.16 -8.61
N ALA A 104 -9.11 -8.51 -8.10
CA ALA A 104 -7.85 -9.22 -7.91
C ALA A 104 -8.17 -10.32 -6.89
N GLY A 105 -8.07 -11.59 -7.29
CA GLY A 105 -8.42 -12.75 -6.45
C GLY A 105 -7.77 -12.74 -5.06
N GLU A 106 -8.04 -13.75 -4.23
CA GLU A 106 -7.59 -13.74 -2.83
C GLU A 106 -6.11 -13.33 -2.67
N PRO A 107 -5.79 -12.38 -1.76
CA PRO A 107 -4.42 -11.90 -1.62
C PRO A 107 -3.46 -13.05 -1.31
N ALA A 108 -2.34 -13.09 -2.03
CA ALA A 108 -1.36 -14.19 -1.98
C ALA A 108 -0.74 -14.44 -0.59
N ALA A 109 -0.93 -13.53 0.38
CA ALA A 109 -0.54 -13.75 1.77
C ALA A 109 -1.39 -12.91 2.76
N PRO A 110 -1.61 -13.39 4.00
CA PRO A 110 -2.37 -12.66 5.03
C PRO A 110 -1.85 -11.24 5.33
N ARG A 111 -0.55 -11.00 5.15
CA ARG A 111 0.04 -9.66 5.32
C ARG A 111 -0.53 -8.63 4.34
N TRP A 112 -0.91 -9.07 3.13
CA TRP A 112 -1.48 -8.21 2.10
C TRP A 112 -2.93 -7.85 2.42
N GLN A 113 -3.68 -8.75 3.06
CA GLN A 113 -5.03 -8.44 3.56
C GLN A 113 -5.02 -7.27 4.55
N VAL A 114 -4.05 -7.22 5.47
CA VAL A 114 -3.91 -6.08 6.41
C VAL A 114 -3.62 -4.77 5.68
N ILE A 115 -2.69 -4.80 4.71
CA ILE A 115 -2.29 -3.63 3.93
C ILE A 115 -3.46 -3.10 3.12
N GLU A 116 -4.22 -4.00 2.47
CA GLU A 116 -5.38 -3.63 1.68
C GLU A 116 -6.47 -3.02 2.57
N ARG A 117 -6.86 -3.68 3.67
CA ARG A 117 -7.86 -3.14 4.61
C ARG A 117 -7.47 -1.80 5.20
N GLY A 118 -6.19 -1.62 5.54
CA GLY A 118 -5.67 -0.32 5.99
C GLY A 118 -5.84 0.77 4.91
N THR A 119 -5.49 0.43 3.66
CA THR A 119 -5.64 1.33 2.51
C THR A 119 -7.10 1.64 2.22
N THR A 120 -8.00 0.65 2.27
CA THR A 120 -9.46 0.84 2.18
C THR A 120 -9.96 1.81 3.24
N GLY A 121 -9.52 1.66 4.49
CA GLY A 121 -9.87 2.56 5.59
C GLY A 121 -9.44 4.01 5.36
N GLU A 122 -8.21 4.21 4.87
CA GLU A 122 -7.69 5.54 4.50
C GLU A 122 -8.53 6.18 3.36
N ILE A 123 -8.91 5.38 2.35
CA ILE A 123 -9.74 5.85 1.23
C ILE A 123 -11.16 6.21 1.69
N LEU A 124 -11.81 5.36 2.48
CA LEU A 124 -13.17 5.61 2.97
C LEU A 124 -13.23 6.84 3.88
N THR A 125 -12.18 7.06 4.68
CA THR A 125 -12.01 8.29 5.46
C THR A 125 -11.98 9.52 4.56
N ALA A 126 -11.16 9.49 3.50
CA ALA A 126 -11.04 10.59 2.54
C ALA A 126 -12.35 10.81 1.75
N SER A 127 -13.12 9.75 1.53
CA SER A 127 -14.46 9.78 0.92
C SER A 127 -15.58 10.17 1.89
N ARG A 128 -15.27 10.50 3.15
CA ARG A 128 -16.23 10.82 4.23
C ARG A 128 -17.18 9.68 4.63
N ASP A 129 -16.88 8.44 4.25
CA ASP A 129 -17.57 7.25 4.75
C ASP A 129 -16.92 6.79 6.06
N ARG A 130 -17.37 7.40 7.16
CA ARG A 130 -16.81 7.17 8.50
C ARG A 130 -17.05 5.75 9.00
N ASP A 131 -18.23 5.19 8.74
CA ASP A 131 -18.62 3.87 9.21
C ASP A 131 -17.86 2.78 8.46
N GLY A 132 -17.77 2.91 7.13
CA GLY A 132 -16.97 2.04 6.30
C GLY A 132 -15.49 2.10 6.66
N ALA A 133 -14.96 3.30 6.93
CA ALA A 133 -13.58 3.48 7.37
C ALA A 133 -13.32 2.78 8.71
N GLN A 134 -14.19 2.97 9.71
CA GLN A 134 -14.09 2.31 11.00
C GLN A 134 -14.10 0.78 10.86
N LYS A 135 -15.05 0.24 10.08
CA LYS A 135 -15.15 -1.22 9.85
C LYS A 135 -13.87 -1.77 9.20
N SER A 136 -13.36 -1.11 8.18
CA SER A 136 -12.14 -1.54 7.48
C SER A 136 -10.89 -1.47 8.37
N LEU A 137 -10.75 -0.41 9.15
CA LEU A 137 -9.60 -0.22 10.04
C LEU A 137 -9.63 -1.18 11.24
N LEU A 138 -10.79 -1.45 11.82
CA LEU A 138 -10.94 -2.47 12.86
C LEU A 138 -10.57 -3.86 12.32
N ALA A 139 -11.02 -4.21 11.11
CA ALA A 139 -10.61 -5.47 10.48
C ALA A 139 -9.09 -5.54 10.27
N ALA A 140 -8.45 -4.44 9.85
CA ALA A 140 -7.00 -4.38 9.72
C ALA A 140 -6.27 -4.57 11.06
N ILE A 141 -6.78 -3.97 12.14
CA ILE A 141 -6.23 -4.11 13.51
C ILE A 141 -6.33 -5.56 13.98
N THR A 142 -7.49 -6.20 13.84
CA THR A 142 -7.70 -7.60 14.23
C THR A 142 -6.74 -8.54 13.50
N ILE A 143 -6.62 -8.40 12.18
CA ILE A 143 -5.70 -9.25 11.40
C ILE A 143 -4.24 -8.96 11.78
N ALA A 144 -3.87 -7.70 12.01
CA ALA A 144 -2.52 -7.32 12.42
C ALA A 144 -2.15 -7.90 13.80
N GLU A 145 -3.08 -7.95 14.74
CA GLU A 145 -2.91 -8.58 16.05
C GLU A 145 -2.69 -10.09 15.91
N GLN A 146 -3.61 -10.78 15.23
CA GLN A 146 -3.55 -12.23 15.01
C GLN A 146 -2.24 -12.67 14.35
N ARG A 147 -1.69 -11.81 13.47
CA ARG A 147 -0.45 -12.07 12.73
C ARG A 147 0.80 -11.47 13.36
N ARG A 148 0.67 -10.86 14.54
CA ARG A 148 1.79 -10.23 15.28
C ARG A 148 2.57 -9.21 14.43
N LEU A 149 1.85 -8.29 13.77
CA LEU A 149 2.40 -7.29 12.85
C LEU A 149 2.39 -5.87 13.47
N PRO A 150 3.32 -5.52 14.39
CA PRO A 150 3.29 -4.25 15.12
C PRO A 150 3.40 -3.03 14.21
N HIS A 151 4.16 -3.12 13.11
CA HIS A 151 4.28 -2.03 12.14
C HIS A 151 2.98 -1.73 11.40
N GLN A 152 2.11 -2.73 11.21
CA GLN A 152 0.78 -2.51 10.61
C GLN A 152 -0.18 -1.86 11.61
N LEU A 153 -0.10 -2.21 12.90
CA LEU A 153 -0.86 -1.52 13.95
C LEU A 153 -0.44 -0.04 14.04
N GLN A 154 0.86 0.26 13.99
CA GLN A 154 1.36 1.64 13.92
C GLN A 154 0.83 2.39 12.69
N ARG A 155 0.73 1.72 11.54
CA ARG A 155 0.13 2.31 10.34
C ARG A 155 -1.37 2.58 10.55
N ALA A 156 -2.11 1.64 11.12
CA ALA A 156 -3.53 1.82 11.43
C ALA A 156 -3.75 3.01 12.38
N ILE A 157 -2.92 3.18 13.42
CA ILE A 157 -2.95 4.35 14.32
C ILE A 157 -2.78 5.66 13.54
N ARG A 158 -1.82 5.73 12.62
CA ARG A 158 -1.64 6.94 11.78
C ARG A 158 -2.83 7.20 10.86
N ALA A 159 -3.49 6.16 10.36
CA ALA A 159 -4.70 6.29 9.54
C ALA A 159 -5.90 6.78 10.37
N THR A 160 -6.15 6.17 11.52
CA THR A 160 -7.26 6.54 12.42
C THR A 160 -7.10 7.95 12.97
N ASN A 161 -5.89 8.37 13.31
CA ASN A 161 -5.60 9.74 13.77
C ASN A 161 -5.88 10.77 12.67
N ARG A 162 -5.39 10.53 11.44
CA ARG A 162 -5.68 11.41 10.29
C ARG A 162 -7.18 11.48 9.96
N GLY A 163 -7.92 10.39 10.20
CA GLY A 163 -9.36 10.32 9.98
C GLY A 163 -10.24 10.79 11.13
N GLY A 164 -9.69 11.24 12.25
CA GLY A 164 -10.47 11.65 13.42
C GLY A 164 -11.31 10.50 14.02
N LEU A 165 -10.83 9.26 13.93
CA LEU A 165 -11.49 8.04 14.43
C LEU A 165 -10.95 7.66 15.82
N ALA A 166 -11.17 8.53 16.81
CA ALA A 166 -10.54 8.42 18.14
C ALA A 166 -10.74 7.06 18.83
N ALA A 167 -11.95 6.50 18.80
CA ALA A 167 -12.24 5.19 19.39
C ALA A 167 -11.41 4.07 18.74
N VAL A 168 -11.29 4.08 17.41
CA VAL A 168 -10.50 3.09 16.67
C VAL A 168 -9.00 3.28 16.92
N ALA A 169 -8.53 4.53 17.05
CA ALA A 169 -7.15 4.83 17.41
C ALA A 169 -6.79 4.28 18.79
N HIS A 170 -7.67 4.45 19.78
CA HIS A 170 -7.49 3.89 21.12
C HIS A 170 -7.41 2.36 21.08
N THR A 171 -8.32 1.69 20.37
CA THR A 171 -8.26 0.24 20.17
C THR A 171 -6.91 -0.20 19.56
N ALA A 172 -6.45 0.46 18.50
CA ALA A 172 -5.19 0.13 17.85
C ALA A 172 -3.97 0.31 18.79
N GLN A 173 -3.98 1.36 19.63
CA GLN A 173 -2.93 1.61 20.62
C GLN A 173 -2.89 0.52 21.70
N THR A 174 -4.05 0.19 22.27
CA THR A 174 -4.17 -0.87 23.29
C THR A 174 -3.72 -2.23 22.74
N THR A 175 -4.13 -2.57 21.52
CA THR A 175 -3.69 -3.78 20.83
C THR A 175 -2.17 -3.80 20.58
N LEU A 176 -1.59 -2.67 20.15
CA LEU A 176 -0.14 -2.56 19.97
C LEU A 176 0.63 -2.73 21.27
N GLN A 177 0.13 -2.17 22.37
CA GLN A 177 0.76 -2.32 23.69
C GLN A 177 0.74 -3.79 24.12
N ARG A 178 -0.43 -4.44 24.09
CA ARG A 178 -0.56 -5.87 24.39
C ARG A 178 0.37 -6.74 23.56
N LEU A 179 0.47 -6.47 22.26
CA LEU A 179 1.35 -7.23 21.37
C LEU A 179 2.83 -7.02 21.72
N ARG A 180 3.24 -5.81 22.12
CA ARG A 180 4.60 -5.53 22.58
C ARG A 180 4.93 -6.29 23.85
N ASP A 181 4.01 -6.31 24.81
CA ASP A 181 4.21 -7.02 26.08
C ASP A 181 4.37 -8.53 25.85
N GLN A 182 3.65 -9.11 24.89
CA GLN A 182 3.76 -10.52 24.51
C GLN A 182 5.00 -10.88 23.69
N LEU A 183 5.66 -9.89 23.07
CA LEU A 183 6.85 -10.08 22.25
C LEU A 183 8.14 -9.68 23.00
N ALA A 184 8.02 -9.02 24.14
CA ALA A 184 9.14 -8.76 25.01
C ALA A 184 9.74 -10.10 25.48
N PRO A 185 11.07 -10.27 25.46
CA PRO A 185 11.69 -11.46 26.01
C PRO A 185 11.31 -11.56 27.49
N THR A 186 10.87 -12.74 27.92
CA THR A 186 10.71 -13.05 29.35
C THR A 186 12.08 -12.88 30.01
N ALA A 187 12.13 -11.99 31.01
CA ALA A 187 13.33 -11.74 31.81
C ALA A 187 13.74 -12.97 32.63
#